data_AF-A2T3W5-F1
#
_entry.id   AF-A2T3W5-F1
#
_cell.length_a   1.000
_cell.length_b   1.000
_cell.length_c   1.000
_cell.angle_alpha   90.00
_cell.angle_beta   90.00
_cell.angle_gamma   90.00
#
_symmetry.space_group_name_H-M   'P 1'
#
loop_
_entity.id
_entity.type
_entity.pdbx_description
1 polymer ?
#
loop_
_entity_poly.entity_id
_entity_poly.type
_entity_poly.pdbx_seq_one_letter_code
_entity_poly.pdbx_strand_id
1 'polypeptide(L)' 'MSRAYKSEVMAAVHEMMEGFHESGAIDKQTMCEFDDACLRKVPNAETRAAMEESRVIMNARRLRIREG' A
#
# COMPACT_ATOMS: atom_id res chain seq x y z
N MET A 1 -13.83 3.00 3.96
CA MET A 1 -12.39 3.34 3.87
C MET A 1 -11.80 2.45 2.80
N SER A 2 -11.18 3.00 1.75
CA SER A 2 -10.51 2.19 0.74
C SER A 2 -9.24 1.58 1.34
N ARG A 3 -9.19 0.24 1.42
CA ARG A 3 -7.99 -0.50 1.82
C ARG A 3 -6.94 -0.38 0.71
N ALA A 4 -5.78 0.17 1.03
CA ALA A 4 -4.69 0.31 0.07
C ALA A 4 -3.79 -0.92 0.13
N TYR A 5 -3.93 -1.86 -0.81
CA TYR A 5 -3.08 -3.05 -0.85
C TYR A 5 -1.70 -2.77 -1.47
N LYS A 6 -0.71 -3.59 -1.09
CA LYS A 6 0.64 -3.55 -1.66
C LYS A 6 0.64 -3.91 -3.15
N SER A 7 -0.26 -4.79 -3.59
CA SER A 7 -0.44 -5.21 -4.98
C SER A 7 -1.88 -5.62 -5.25
N GLU A 8 -2.26 -5.72 -6.53
CA GLU A 8 -3.57 -6.25 -6.94
C GLU A 8 -3.75 -7.72 -6.55
N VAL A 9 -2.67 -8.52 -6.60
CA VAL A 9 -2.69 -9.92 -6.14
C VAL A 9 -3.11 -9.99 -4.67
N MET A 10 -2.60 -9.09 -3.82
CA MET A 10 -2.98 -9.07 -2.40
C MET A 10 -4.43 -8.63 -2.18
N ALA A 11 -4.99 -7.80 -3.07
CA ALA A 11 -6.41 -7.46 -3.03
C ALA A 11 -7.28 -8.69 -3.38
N ALA A 12 -6.91 -9.45 -4.41
CA ALA A 12 -7.62 -10.69 -4.77
C ALA A 12 -7.53 -11.76 -3.69
N VAL A 13 -6.36 -11.92 -3.05
CA VAL A 13 -6.19 -12.86 -1.92
C VAL A 13 -7.00 -12.41 -0.70
N HIS A 14 -7.19 -11.10 -0.50
CA HIS A 14 -8.04 -10.61 0.57
C HIS A 14 -9.51 -11.03 0.40
N GLU A 15 -10.05 -10.98 -0.82
CA GLU A 15 -11.40 -11.49 -1.10
C GLU A 15 -11.53 -12.99 -0.78
N MET A 16 -10.49 -13.79 -1.05
CA MET A 16 -10.45 -15.20 -0.66
C MET A 16 -10.42 -15.36 0.88
N MET A 17 -9.62 -14.56 1.58
CA MET A 17 -9.54 -14.56 3.05
C MET A 17 -10.85 -14.15 3.71
N GLU A 18 -11.59 -13.20 3.12
CA GLU A 18 -12.93 -12.84 3.61
C GLU A 18 -13.88 -14.06 3.58
N GLY A 19 -13.85 -14.87 2.51
CA GLY A 19 -14.60 -16.14 2.47
C GLY A 19 -14.18 -17.15 3.53
N PHE A 20 -12.89 -17.19 3.91
CA PHE A 20 -12.41 -18.03 5.01
C PHE A 20 -12.89 -17.52 6.37
N HIS A 21 -12.97 -16.20 6.55
CA HIS A 21 -13.50 -15.61 7.78
C HIS A 21 -15.01 -15.83 7.89
N GLU A 22 -15.75 -15.65 6.80
CA GLU A 22 -17.21 -15.89 6.76
C GLU A 22 -17.59 -17.34 7.02
N SER A 23 -16.78 -18.29 6.54
CA SER A 23 -16.97 -19.72 6.83
C SER A 23 -16.51 -20.14 8.23
N GLY A 24 -15.88 -19.23 8.99
CA GLY A 24 -15.33 -19.52 10.32
C GLY A 24 -14.04 -20.33 10.32
N ALA A 25 -13.40 -20.50 9.15
CA ALA A 25 -12.12 -21.19 9.02
C ALA A 25 -10.96 -20.39 9.63
N ILE A 26 -11.09 -19.05 9.65
CA ILE A 26 -10.17 -18.14 10.35
C ILE A 26 -10.97 -17.18 11.24
N ASP A 27 -10.34 -16.74 12.33
CA ASP A 27 -10.95 -15.77 13.23
C ASP A 27 -10.63 -14.32 12.82
N LYS A 28 -11.29 -13.39 13.51
CA LYS A 28 -11.11 -11.96 13.29
C LYS A 28 -9.67 -11.50 13.56
N GLN A 29 -8.98 -12.13 14.51
CA GLN A 29 -7.59 -11.79 14.82
C GLN A 29 -6.69 -12.09 13.62
N THR A 30 -6.83 -13.29 13.05
CA THR A 30 -6.10 -13.73 11.85
C THR A 30 -6.37 -12.81 10.67
N MET A 31 -7.63 -12.39 10.47
CA MET A 31 -8.00 -11.45 9.42
C MET A 31 -7.33 -10.08 9.60
N CYS A 32 -7.25 -9.58 10.85
CA CYS A 32 -6.54 -8.34 11.17
C CYS A 32 -5.03 -8.44 10.94
N GLU A 33 -4.40 -9.54 11.34
CA GLU A 33 -2.97 -9.78 11.13
C GLU A 33 -2.63 -9.86 9.62
N PHE A 34 -3.50 -10.47 8.82
CA PHE A 34 -3.38 -10.46 7.37
C PHE A 34 -3.48 -9.05 6.78
N ASP A 35 -4.45 -8.25 7.23
CA ASP A 35 -4.60 -6.87 6.79
C ASP A 35 -3.34 -6.05 7.11
N ASP A 36 -2.78 -6.17 8.30
CA ASP A 36 -1.54 -5.48 8.67
C ASP A 36 -0.33 -5.91 7.82
N ALA A 37 -0.28 -7.20 7.45
CA ALA A 37 0.78 -7.75 6.62
C ALA A 37 0.65 -7.34 5.13
N CYS A 38 -0.57 -7.21 4.60
CA CYS A 38 -0.84 -7.03 3.17
C CYS A 38 -1.16 -5.59 2.77
N LEU A 39 -1.61 -4.75 3.71
CA LEU A 39 -1.91 -3.35 3.43
C LEU A 39 -0.62 -2.53 3.33
N ARG A 40 -0.66 -1.58 2.40
CA ARG A 40 0.37 -0.57 2.24
C ARG A 40 0.26 0.36 3.44
N LYS A 41 1.34 0.50 4.21
CA LYS A 41 1.39 1.48 5.29
C LYS A 41 1.07 2.85 4.70
N VAL A 42 0.02 3.49 5.22
CA VAL A 42 -0.28 4.87 4.88
C VAL A 42 0.92 5.69 5.31
N PRO A 43 1.60 6.42 4.39
CA PRO A 43 2.74 7.23 4.77
C PRO A 43 2.29 8.26 5.80
N ASN A 44 3.00 8.34 6.92
CA ASN A 44 2.80 9.44 7.85
C ASN A 44 3.21 10.76 7.17
N ALA A 45 2.85 11.90 7.77
CA ALA A 45 3.10 13.22 7.18
C ALA A 45 4.59 13.43 6.83
N GLU A 46 5.49 12.95 7.68
CA GLU A 46 6.94 13.03 7.49
C GLU A 46 7.42 12.21 6.29
N THR A 47 6.99 10.95 6.17
CA THR A 47 7.34 10.07 5.05
C THR A 47 6.77 10.62 3.74
N ARG A 48 5.59 11.24 3.79
CA ARG A 48 4.97 11.88 2.62
C ARG A 48 5.75 13.13 2.18
N ALA A 49 6.23 13.94 3.12
CA ALA A 49 7.10 15.08 2.83
C ALA A 49 8.42 14.64 2.17
N ALA A 50 9.07 13.61 2.71
CA ALA A 50 10.32 13.06 2.15
C ALA A 50 10.15 12.47 0.73
N MET A 51 9.02 11.82 0.46
CA MET A 51 8.69 11.33 -0.90
C MET A 51 8.46 12.49 -1.88
N GLU A 52 7.82 13.57 -1.44
CA GLU A 52 7.57 14.74 -2.29
C GLU A 52 8.87 15.44 -2.67
N GLU A 53 9.78 15.66 -1.72
CA GLU A 53 11.10 16.25 -1.98
C GLU A 53 11.90 15.42 -2.99
N SER A 54 11.93 14.10 -2.80
CA SER A 54 12.60 13.18 -3.73
C SER A 54 12.00 13.24 -5.14
N ARG A 55 10.67 13.39 -5.23
CA ARG A 55 9.95 13.52 -6.51
C ARG A 55 10.28 14.84 -7.21
N VAL A 56 10.36 15.95 -6.48
CA VAL A 56 10.76 17.26 -7.00
C VAL A 56 12.19 17.21 -7.55
N ILE A 57 13.12 16.59 -6.80
CA ILE A 57 14.53 16.45 -7.22
C ILE A 57 14.65 15.61 -8.50
N MET A 58 13.94 14.48 -8.59
CA MET A 58 13.92 13.66 -9.82
C MET A 58 13.38 14.43 -11.02
N ASN A 59 12.26 15.15 -10.84
CA ASN A 59 11.68 15.95 -11.92
C ASN A 59 12.60 17.07 -12.38
N ALA A 60 13.26 17.77 -11.44
CA ALA A 60 14.24 18.79 -11.76
C ALA A 60 15.46 18.23 -12.51
N ARG A 61 15.94 17.03 -12.14
CA ARG A 61 16.99 16.33 -12.90
C ARG A 61 16.53 15.98 -14.32
N ARG A 62 15.28 15.51 -14.48
CA ARG A 62 14.72 15.15 -15.78
C ARG A 62 14.53 16.34 -16.72
N LEU A 63 14.14 17.50 -16.18
CA LEU A 63 14.06 18.76 -16.92
C LEU A 63 15.45 19.21 -17.40
N ARG A 64 16.46 19.17 -16.54
CA ARG A 64 17.84 19.51 -16.94
C ARG A 64 18.42 18.63 -18.03
N ILE A 65 18.03 17.35 -18.10
CA ILE A 65 18.45 16.44 -19.18
C ILE A 65 17.72 16.74 -20.50
N ARG A 66 16.51 17.31 -20.46
CA ARG A 66 15.73 17.64 -21.67
C ARG A 66 16.07 19.01 -22.27
N GLU A 67 16.66 19.91 -21.48
CA GLU A 67 17.03 21.27 -21.91
C GLU A 67 18.51 21.44 -22.29
N GLY A 68 19.31 20.38 -22.23
CA GLY A 68 20.70 20.34 -22.70
C GLY A 68 20.86 19.47 -23.93
#